data_AF-A0A1W1D0U0-F1
#
_entry.id   AF-A0A1W1D0U0-F1
#
_cell.length_a   1.000
_cell.length_b   1.000
_cell.length_c   1.000
_cell.angle_alpha   90.00
_cell.angle_beta   90.00
_cell.angle_gamma   90.00
#
_symmetry.space_group_name_H-M   'P 1'
#
loop_
_entity.id
_entity.type
_entity.pdbx_description
1 polymer ?
#
loop_
_entity_poly.entity_id
_entity_poly.type
_entity_poly.pdbx_seq_one_letter_code
_entity_poly.pdbx_strand_id
1 'polypeptide(L)'
;MLKKGILLSLLLTLNSCATNQKSIEISQPQKTLDEKIGSMLMVGFMGTTAYKNSRICKDIRKYDLAGVILFDVNPVNHKQAKNISSKNQVAKLTQQLQACSKDRKLLIAVDQEGGRVQRLKRKYGFYGRFPRAKDVIKLSDNKVRWHYNKMGKELMSVGINYNLAPDVDLAINKRNHVIYQLGRSFGADPKQVVHYASIFMNAMHNNGVLTSLKHFPGHGSSLGDTHKGFVDVTNLWQRKELEPYRMLAQSNTIDSVMVAHVFNKKLDNRYPATLSKKVVKGLLRNNFGFNGVVITDDLQMGAINKRYGLRNTLKLAINAGDDILLFGNQLSVKSMVKTKTLVNTIKSLLRNKEIKLSDIEASNVRVENLKAKL
;
A
#
# COMPACT_ATOMS: atom_id res chain seq x y z
N MET A 1 28.81 57.31 -55.95
CA MET A 1 27.67 57.73 -55.12
C MET A 1 26.76 56.52 -54.89
N LEU A 2 26.78 55.90 -53.70
CA LEU A 2 25.62 55.31 -53.01
C LEU A 2 26.10 54.66 -51.70
N LYS A 3 25.32 54.90 -50.65
CA LYS A 3 25.59 54.76 -49.21
C LYS A 3 25.68 53.31 -48.74
N LYS A 4 26.43 53.08 -47.65
CA LYS A 4 26.22 52.12 -46.53
C LYS A 4 27.39 52.34 -45.56
N GLY A 5 27.26 52.83 -44.32
CA GLY A 5 26.21 52.66 -43.33
C GLY A 5 26.80 51.81 -42.18
N ILE A 6 27.57 52.46 -41.30
CA ILE A 6 28.21 51.86 -40.11
C ILE A 6 27.10 51.48 -39.11
N LEU A 7 27.06 50.20 -38.69
CA LEU A 7 26.18 49.76 -37.61
C LEU A 7 27.01 49.33 -36.40
N LEU A 8 26.81 50.08 -35.32
CA LEU A 8 27.40 49.97 -34.00
C LEU A 8 26.80 48.76 -33.25
N SER A 9 27.64 47.84 -32.77
CA SER A 9 27.23 46.69 -31.96
C SER A 9 26.95 47.10 -30.50
N LEU A 10 25.68 47.04 -30.10
CA LEU A 10 25.21 47.28 -28.74
C LEU A 10 25.30 45.97 -27.92
N LEU A 11 26.25 45.88 -26.99
CA LEU A 11 26.25 44.82 -25.96
C LEU A 11 25.19 45.16 -24.90
N LEU A 12 24.11 44.38 -24.84
CA LEU A 12 23.21 44.35 -23.69
C LEU A 12 23.69 43.30 -22.69
N THR A 13 24.26 43.76 -21.57
CA THR A 13 24.47 42.94 -20.37
C THR A 13 23.15 42.85 -19.60
N LEU A 14 22.49 41.70 -19.66
CA LEU A 14 21.33 41.39 -18.81
C LEU A 14 21.82 40.98 -17.42
N ASN A 15 21.75 41.91 -16.47
CA ASN A 15 21.80 41.63 -15.03
C ASN A 15 20.51 40.91 -14.62
N SER A 16 20.59 39.61 -14.33
CA SER A 16 19.50 38.89 -13.69
C SER A 16 19.51 39.17 -12.19
N CYS A 17 18.62 40.05 -11.73
CA CYS A 17 18.24 40.15 -10.32
C CYS A 17 17.64 38.81 -9.87
N ALA A 18 18.38 38.05 -9.08
CA ALA A 18 17.85 36.90 -8.36
C ALA A 18 16.92 37.41 -7.25
N THR A 19 15.61 37.32 -7.49
CA THR A 19 14.59 37.51 -6.45
C THR A 19 14.70 36.36 -5.46
N ASN A 20 15.23 36.67 -4.29
CA ASN A 20 15.40 35.76 -3.17
C ASN A 20 14.01 35.49 -2.55
N GLN A 21 13.24 34.57 -3.13
CA GLN A 21 12.01 34.06 -2.54
C GLN A 21 12.40 33.13 -1.38
N LYS A 22 12.58 33.72 -0.18
CA LYS A 22 12.51 32.97 1.07
C LYS A 22 11.12 32.36 1.17
N SER A 23 11.00 31.09 0.78
CA SER A 23 9.85 30.27 1.14
C SER A 23 9.76 30.25 2.66
N ILE A 24 8.72 30.87 3.21
CA ILE A 24 8.34 30.72 4.60
C ILE A 24 7.89 29.26 4.73
N GLU A 25 8.82 28.36 5.07
CA GLU A 25 8.47 27.06 5.60
C GLU A 25 7.71 27.30 6.91
N ILE A 26 6.38 27.30 6.82
CA ILE A 26 5.53 27.19 8.00
C ILE A 26 5.88 25.83 8.61
N SER A 27 6.77 25.82 9.60
CA SER A 27 7.20 24.60 10.26
C SER A 27 5.98 23.97 10.91
N GLN A 28 5.49 22.88 10.33
CA GLN A 28 4.51 22.03 11.00
C GLN A 28 5.09 21.65 12.37
N PRO A 29 4.29 21.70 13.46
CA PRO A 29 4.79 21.32 14.78
C PRO A 29 5.40 19.92 14.70
N GLN A 30 6.64 19.81 15.18
CA GLN A 30 7.42 18.59 15.04
C GLN A 30 6.69 17.41 15.71
N LYS A 31 6.40 16.36 14.94
CA LYS A 31 5.77 15.13 15.46
C LYS A 31 6.59 14.57 16.62
N THR A 32 5.91 14.17 17.69
CA THR A 32 6.50 13.39 18.78
C THR A 32 7.00 12.04 18.28
N LEU A 33 7.86 11.36 19.05
CA LEU A 33 8.34 10.02 18.65
C LEU A 33 7.20 9.00 18.50
N ASP A 34 6.19 9.06 19.37
CA ASP A 34 5.02 8.17 19.30
C ASP A 34 4.25 8.39 17.99
N GLU A 35 4.15 9.64 17.54
CA GLU A 35 3.50 10.01 16.28
C GLU A 35 4.33 9.61 15.05
N LYS A 36 5.64 9.85 15.06
CA LYS A 36 6.55 9.39 13.99
C LYS A 36 6.43 7.87 13.78
N ILE A 37 6.37 7.12 14.87
CA ILE A 37 6.20 5.67 14.82
C ILE A 37 4.81 5.29 14.30
N GLY A 38 3.74 5.90 14.82
CA GLY A 38 2.38 5.57 14.38
C GLY A 38 2.09 5.99 12.93
N SER A 39 2.77 7.01 12.42
CA SER A 39 2.77 7.37 10.99
C SER A 39 3.41 6.32 10.07
N MET A 40 3.92 5.21 10.61
CA MET A 40 4.30 4.01 9.85
C MET A 40 3.29 2.86 10.02
N LEU A 41 2.22 3.02 10.80
CA LEU A 41 1.34 1.91 11.17
C LEU A 41 0.00 2.00 10.44
N MET A 42 -0.36 0.92 9.75
CA MET A 42 -1.71 0.67 9.28
C MET A 42 -2.30 -0.50 10.07
N VAL A 43 -3.43 -0.26 10.75
CA VAL A 43 -4.01 -1.26 11.66
C VAL A 43 -5.47 -1.59 11.32
N GLY A 44 -5.83 -2.86 11.39
CA GLY A 44 -7.22 -3.26 11.45
C GLY A 44 -7.79 -3.17 12.87
N PHE A 45 -9.11 -3.06 12.97
CA PHE A 45 -9.82 -2.95 14.25
C PHE A 45 -11.18 -3.66 14.21
N MET A 46 -11.78 -3.86 15.39
CA MET A 46 -13.08 -4.49 15.55
C MET A 46 -14.19 -3.43 15.68
N GLY A 47 -15.35 -3.71 15.09
CA GLY A 47 -16.54 -2.88 15.22
C GLY A 47 -16.83 -2.04 13.99
N THR A 48 -18.09 -1.61 13.89
CA THR A 48 -18.68 -0.89 12.76
C THR A 48 -18.78 0.62 12.98
N THR A 49 -18.18 1.14 14.06
CA THR A 49 -18.17 2.58 14.38
C THR A 49 -16.81 3.01 14.94
N ALA A 50 -16.50 4.30 14.83
CA ALA A 50 -15.28 4.92 15.35
C ALA A 50 -15.62 6.23 16.10
N TYR A 51 -16.61 6.20 17.01
CA TYR A 51 -16.97 7.38 17.81
C TYR A 51 -15.77 7.91 18.63
N LYS A 52 -15.85 9.18 19.07
CA LYS A 52 -14.74 9.93 19.71
C LYS A 52 -13.99 9.16 20.80
N ASN A 53 -14.66 8.32 21.58
CA ASN A 53 -14.06 7.59 22.70
C ASN A 53 -13.70 6.13 22.40
N SER A 54 -14.00 5.65 21.19
CA SER A 54 -13.62 4.32 20.71
C SER A 54 -12.10 4.12 20.75
N ARG A 55 -11.67 2.87 20.87
CA ARG A 55 -10.25 2.53 20.92
C ARG A 55 -9.50 3.01 19.68
N ILE A 56 -10.05 2.73 18.50
CA ILE A 56 -9.41 3.09 17.23
C ILE A 56 -9.29 4.61 17.08
N CYS A 57 -10.31 5.40 17.43
CA CYS A 57 -10.23 6.86 17.38
C CYS A 57 -9.19 7.45 18.34
N LYS A 58 -9.04 6.84 19.53
CA LYS A 58 -7.97 7.19 20.48
C LYS A 58 -6.59 6.85 19.92
N ASP A 59 -6.43 5.68 19.31
CA ASP A 59 -5.15 5.27 18.72
C ASP A 59 -4.76 6.14 17.51
N ILE A 60 -5.70 6.46 16.62
CA ILE A 60 -5.49 7.39 15.48
C ILE A 60 -4.97 8.74 15.97
N ARG A 61 -5.68 9.39 16.91
CA ARG A 61 -5.27 10.72 17.41
C ARG A 61 -3.96 10.71 18.17
N LYS A 62 -3.75 9.69 18.99
CA LYS A 62 -2.60 9.64 19.90
C LYS A 62 -1.30 9.35 19.16
N TYR A 63 -1.34 8.43 18.21
CA TYR A 63 -0.15 7.95 17.51
C TYR A 63 -0.04 8.49 16.10
N ASP A 64 -0.97 9.33 15.64
CA ASP A 64 -0.98 9.87 14.28
C ASP A 64 -0.84 8.76 13.22
N LEU A 65 -1.74 7.78 13.30
CA LEU A 65 -1.67 6.56 12.49
C LEU A 65 -1.64 6.87 11.00
N ALA A 66 -0.81 6.16 10.25
CA ALA A 66 -0.79 6.25 8.79
C ALA A 66 -2.17 5.91 8.20
N GLY A 67 -2.80 4.86 8.72
CA GLY A 67 -4.07 4.40 8.20
C GLY A 67 -4.74 3.29 9.00
N VAL A 68 -5.88 2.86 8.48
CA VAL A 68 -6.62 1.67 8.91
C VAL A 68 -6.99 0.82 7.72
N ILE A 69 -7.13 -0.49 7.92
CA ILE A 69 -7.64 -1.41 6.91
C ILE A 69 -9.01 -1.98 7.33
N LEU A 70 -9.97 -1.96 6.41
CA LEU A 70 -11.34 -2.42 6.64
C LEU A 70 -11.56 -3.83 6.10
N PHE A 71 -12.34 -4.61 6.84
CA PHE A 71 -12.73 -5.96 6.48
C PHE A 71 -14.25 -6.18 6.66
N ASP A 72 -14.81 -7.12 5.90
CA ASP A 72 -16.23 -7.45 5.99
C ASP A 72 -16.51 -8.57 6.99
N VAL A 73 -15.70 -9.63 6.99
CA VAL A 73 -15.88 -10.80 7.86
C VAL A 73 -15.22 -10.58 9.22
N ASN A 74 -15.97 -10.80 10.29
CA ASN A 74 -15.43 -10.81 11.65
C ASN A 74 -14.78 -12.18 11.94
N PRO A 75 -13.51 -12.25 12.36
CA PRO A 75 -12.80 -13.51 12.56
C PRO A 75 -13.12 -14.21 13.89
N VAL A 76 -13.96 -13.59 14.73
CA VAL A 76 -14.37 -14.11 16.05
C VAL A 76 -15.78 -14.65 15.98
N ASN A 77 -16.69 -13.86 15.39
CA ASN A 77 -18.09 -14.21 15.24
C ASN A 77 -18.55 -13.85 13.83
N HIS A 78 -18.63 -14.85 12.95
CA HIS A 78 -18.98 -14.67 11.54
C HIS A 78 -20.41 -14.14 11.32
N LYS A 79 -21.27 -14.15 12.36
CA LYS A 79 -22.61 -13.54 12.31
C LYS A 79 -22.59 -12.02 12.48
N GLN A 80 -21.48 -11.46 12.98
CA GLN A 80 -21.30 -10.02 13.13
C GLN A 80 -20.41 -9.48 12.00
N ALA A 81 -20.70 -8.27 11.53
CA ALA A 81 -19.79 -7.57 10.63
C ALA A 81 -18.51 -7.22 11.39
N LYS A 82 -17.37 -7.21 10.69
CA LYS A 82 -16.14 -6.62 11.27
C LYS A 82 -16.20 -5.11 11.19
N ASN A 83 -16.14 -4.56 9.98
CA ASN A 83 -16.24 -3.11 9.74
C ASN A 83 -17.31 -2.75 8.70
N ILE A 84 -17.69 -3.70 7.83
CA ILE A 84 -18.61 -3.49 6.70
C ILE A 84 -19.92 -4.26 6.94
N SER A 85 -20.97 -3.55 7.31
CA SER A 85 -22.34 -4.10 7.46
C SER A 85 -23.34 -3.54 6.46
N SER A 86 -23.20 -2.29 6.02
CA SER A 86 -23.99 -1.71 4.94
C SER A 86 -23.29 -0.49 4.33
N LYS A 87 -23.68 -0.09 3.11
CA LYS A 87 -23.15 1.11 2.46
C LYS A 87 -23.23 2.38 3.34
N ASN A 88 -24.41 2.64 3.91
CA ASN A 88 -24.63 3.80 4.78
C ASN A 88 -23.80 3.71 6.07
N GLN A 89 -23.67 2.52 6.66
CA GLN A 89 -22.85 2.32 7.84
C GLN A 89 -21.36 2.58 7.55
N VAL A 90 -20.84 2.09 6.42
CA VAL A 90 -19.42 2.32 6.06
C VAL A 90 -19.16 3.80 5.85
N ALA A 91 -20.05 4.53 5.14
CA ALA A 91 -19.91 5.97 4.97
C ALA A 91 -19.84 6.73 6.31
N LYS A 92 -20.69 6.35 7.28
CA LYS A 92 -20.64 6.92 8.64
C LYS A 92 -19.35 6.54 9.38
N LEU A 93 -18.89 5.30 9.24
CA LEU A 93 -17.65 4.82 9.86
C LEU A 93 -16.44 5.58 9.34
N THR A 94 -16.29 5.74 8.02
CA THR A 94 -15.14 6.44 7.42
C THR A 94 -15.13 7.92 7.74
N GLN A 95 -16.30 8.57 7.80
CA GLN A 95 -16.41 9.95 8.29
C GLN A 95 -15.92 10.07 9.74
N GLN A 96 -16.31 9.14 10.62
CA GLN A 96 -15.85 9.10 12.00
C GLN A 96 -14.33 8.88 12.08
N LEU A 97 -13.79 7.95 11.28
CA LEU A 97 -12.35 7.68 11.22
C LEU A 97 -11.56 8.92 10.78
N GLN A 98 -12.02 9.63 9.73
CA GLN A 98 -11.37 10.87 9.29
C GLN A 98 -11.44 11.96 10.36
N ALA A 99 -12.56 12.09 11.07
CA ALA A 99 -12.69 13.05 12.19
C ALA A 99 -11.76 12.73 13.37
N CYS A 100 -11.22 11.52 13.45
CA CYS A 100 -10.17 11.16 14.41
C CYS A 100 -8.76 11.52 13.92
N SER A 101 -8.53 11.73 12.61
CA SER A 101 -7.22 12.17 12.12
C SER A 101 -7.07 13.68 12.30
N LYS A 102 -5.88 14.14 12.72
CA LYS A 102 -5.62 15.58 12.92
C LYS A 102 -5.72 16.37 11.61
N ASP A 103 -5.23 15.78 10.54
CA ASP A 103 -5.17 16.34 9.18
C ASP A 103 -6.35 15.95 8.29
N ARG A 104 -7.24 15.06 8.76
CA ARG A 104 -8.33 14.44 7.97
C ARG A 104 -7.85 13.74 6.69
N LYS A 105 -6.61 13.27 6.66
CA LYS A 105 -5.98 12.54 5.55
C LYS A 105 -5.65 11.09 5.93
N LEU A 106 -6.40 10.47 6.83
CA LEU A 106 -6.17 9.08 7.21
C LEU A 106 -6.29 8.19 5.96
N LEU A 107 -5.34 7.29 5.76
CA LEU A 107 -5.45 6.26 4.74
C LEU A 107 -6.47 5.21 5.20
N ILE A 108 -7.62 5.14 4.57
CA ILE A 108 -8.66 4.15 4.84
C ILE A 108 -8.59 3.11 3.72
N ALA A 109 -7.98 1.98 4.05
CA ALA A 109 -7.63 0.93 3.11
C ALA A 109 -8.65 -0.21 3.04
N VAL A 110 -8.71 -0.87 1.89
CA VAL A 110 -9.45 -2.13 1.69
C VAL A 110 -8.81 -2.97 0.59
N ASP A 111 -9.04 -4.29 0.60
CA ASP A 111 -8.78 -5.15 -0.56
C ASP A 111 -10.03 -5.26 -1.44
N GLN A 112 -10.10 -4.43 -2.48
CA GLN A 112 -11.19 -4.46 -3.47
C GLN A 112 -10.60 -4.70 -4.86
N GLU A 113 -10.20 -5.95 -5.14
CA GLU A 113 -9.66 -6.37 -6.44
C GLU A 113 -10.76 -6.71 -7.46
N GLY A 114 -11.89 -7.21 -6.93
CA GLY A 114 -12.94 -7.87 -7.71
C GLY A 114 -12.90 -9.38 -7.54
N GLY A 115 -13.83 -10.09 -8.17
CA GLY A 115 -13.90 -11.54 -8.07
C GLY A 115 -14.07 -12.03 -6.62
N ARG A 116 -13.11 -12.85 -6.15
CA ARG A 116 -13.15 -13.44 -4.79
C ARG A 116 -12.57 -12.50 -3.73
N VAL A 117 -11.65 -11.61 -4.09
CA VAL A 117 -11.03 -10.65 -3.17
C VAL A 117 -11.75 -9.32 -3.29
N GLN A 118 -12.88 -9.27 -2.61
CA GLN A 118 -13.79 -8.13 -2.61
C GLN A 118 -14.46 -8.06 -1.25
N ARG A 119 -14.38 -6.91 -0.57
CA ARG A 119 -15.02 -6.71 0.74
C ARG A 119 -16.37 -5.99 0.60
N LEU A 120 -16.49 -5.05 -0.34
CA LEU A 120 -17.74 -4.36 -0.66
C LEU A 120 -18.60 -5.27 -1.54
N LYS A 121 -19.52 -6.01 -0.90
CA LYS A 121 -20.36 -7.06 -1.51
C LYS A 121 -21.82 -6.62 -1.64
N ARG A 122 -22.56 -7.26 -2.56
CA ARG A 122 -23.99 -7.04 -2.79
C ARG A 122 -24.85 -7.18 -1.54
N LYS A 123 -24.53 -8.14 -0.66
CA LYS A 123 -25.24 -8.33 0.61
C LYS A 123 -25.16 -7.14 1.58
N TYR A 124 -24.27 -6.19 1.33
CA TYR A 124 -24.13 -4.95 2.12
C TYR A 124 -24.65 -3.71 1.36
N GLY A 125 -25.34 -3.88 0.23
CA GLY A 125 -25.90 -2.79 -0.57
C GLY A 125 -24.94 -2.18 -1.61
N PHE A 126 -23.81 -2.84 -1.88
CA PHE A 126 -22.86 -2.44 -2.93
C PHE A 126 -23.15 -3.15 -4.28
N TYR A 127 -22.53 -2.71 -5.37
CA TYR A 127 -22.62 -3.40 -6.67
C TYR A 127 -22.09 -4.83 -6.55
N GLY A 128 -20.87 -4.99 -6.01
CA GLY A 128 -20.31 -6.28 -5.60
C GLY A 128 -20.22 -7.36 -6.70
N ARG A 129 -20.25 -6.98 -7.98
CA ARG A 129 -20.21 -7.89 -9.13
C ARG A 129 -19.01 -7.58 -10.04
N PHE A 130 -17.91 -7.07 -9.48
CA PHE A 130 -16.70 -6.81 -10.25
C PHE A 130 -16.07 -8.14 -10.71
N PRO A 131 -15.68 -8.25 -12.00
CA PRO A 131 -15.12 -9.48 -12.56
C PRO A 131 -13.79 -9.85 -11.87
N ARG A 132 -13.38 -11.12 -12.01
CA ARG A 132 -12.03 -11.56 -11.65
C ARG A 132 -11.04 -10.99 -12.65
N ALA A 133 -9.80 -10.69 -12.24
CA ALA A 133 -8.77 -10.21 -13.16
C ALA A 133 -8.58 -11.14 -14.38
N LYS A 134 -8.63 -12.46 -14.17
CA LYS A 134 -8.55 -13.45 -15.28
C LYS A 134 -9.69 -13.37 -16.30
N ASP A 135 -10.82 -12.77 -15.93
CA ASP A 135 -12.01 -12.66 -16.77
C ASP A 135 -12.13 -11.25 -17.37
N VAL A 136 -11.47 -10.25 -16.78
CA VAL A 136 -11.36 -8.88 -17.30
C VAL A 136 -10.74 -8.86 -18.69
N ILE A 137 -9.75 -9.71 -18.94
CA ILE A 137 -9.02 -9.76 -20.22
C ILE A 137 -9.88 -10.18 -21.42
N LYS A 138 -11.08 -10.73 -21.17
CA LYS A 138 -12.04 -11.13 -22.20
C LYS A 138 -12.99 -9.98 -22.58
N LEU A 139 -12.90 -8.85 -21.89
CA LEU A 139 -13.73 -7.68 -22.12
C LEU A 139 -12.99 -6.67 -22.98
N SER A 140 -13.73 -5.81 -23.68
CA SER A 140 -13.15 -4.63 -24.31
C SER A 140 -12.68 -3.64 -23.25
N ASP A 141 -11.62 -2.88 -23.55
CA ASP A 141 -11.06 -1.86 -22.67
C ASP A 141 -12.12 -0.86 -22.15
N ASN A 142 -13.13 -0.53 -22.94
CA ASN A 142 -14.24 0.34 -22.51
C ASN A 142 -15.06 -0.30 -21.37
N LYS A 143 -15.35 -1.60 -21.46
CA LYS A 143 -16.03 -2.34 -20.38
C LYS A 143 -15.14 -2.48 -19.15
N VAL A 144 -13.85 -2.70 -19.33
CA VAL A 144 -12.87 -2.73 -18.22
C VAL A 144 -12.83 -1.38 -17.50
N ARG A 145 -12.67 -0.28 -18.24
CA ARG A 145 -12.72 1.09 -17.71
C ARG A 145 -14.03 1.35 -16.97
N TRP A 146 -15.16 0.91 -17.51
CA TRP A 146 -16.45 1.06 -16.84
C TRP A 146 -16.49 0.35 -15.47
N HIS A 147 -16.03 -0.91 -15.41
CA HIS A 147 -15.99 -1.66 -14.16
C HIS A 147 -15.09 -1.00 -13.12
N TYR A 148 -13.87 -0.59 -13.49
CA TYR A 148 -12.95 -0.01 -12.53
C TYR A 148 -13.32 1.43 -12.13
N ASN A 149 -13.89 2.23 -13.03
CA ASN A 149 -14.45 3.53 -12.64
C ASN A 149 -15.62 3.35 -11.66
N LYS A 150 -16.49 2.37 -11.89
CA LYS A 150 -17.59 2.07 -10.96
C LYS A 150 -17.07 1.60 -9.60
N MET A 151 -15.98 0.81 -9.57
CA MET A 151 -15.31 0.40 -8.35
C MET A 151 -14.71 1.59 -7.59
N GLY A 152 -13.97 2.46 -8.27
CA GLY A 152 -13.41 3.69 -7.68
C GLY A 152 -14.51 4.60 -7.11
N LYS A 153 -15.57 4.88 -7.88
CA LYS A 153 -16.75 5.64 -7.42
C LYS A 153 -17.39 5.02 -6.18
N GLU A 154 -17.50 3.70 -6.14
CA GLU A 154 -18.14 3.00 -5.02
C GLU A 154 -17.30 3.11 -3.74
N LEU A 155 -15.98 2.91 -3.83
CA LEU A 155 -15.04 3.12 -2.72
C LEU A 155 -15.10 4.55 -2.19
N MET A 156 -14.97 5.54 -3.08
CA MET A 156 -14.97 6.94 -2.69
C MET A 156 -16.33 7.40 -2.14
N SER A 157 -17.44 6.85 -2.64
CA SER A 157 -18.80 7.16 -2.13
C SER A 157 -19.01 6.80 -0.66
N VAL A 158 -18.15 5.96 -0.10
CA VAL A 158 -18.16 5.62 1.32
C VAL A 158 -16.86 6.03 2.03
N GLY A 159 -16.08 6.96 1.45
CA GLY A 159 -14.88 7.52 2.06
C GLY A 159 -13.69 6.57 2.17
N ILE A 160 -13.66 5.47 1.41
CA ILE A 160 -12.48 4.62 1.28
C ILE A 160 -11.59 5.22 0.19
N ASN A 161 -10.38 5.62 0.56
CA ASN A 161 -9.47 6.40 -0.29
C ASN A 161 -8.17 5.66 -0.66
N TYR A 162 -8.01 4.41 -0.22
CA TYR A 162 -6.85 3.59 -0.55
C TYR A 162 -7.29 2.15 -0.85
N ASN A 163 -7.04 1.68 -2.07
CA ASN A 163 -7.31 0.30 -2.45
C ASN A 163 -5.98 -0.45 -2.54
N LEU A 164 -5.84 -1.55 -1.80
CA LEU A 164 -4.66 -2.41 -1.84
C LEU A 164 -4.76 -3.32 -3.06
N ALA A 165 -4.71 -2.72 -4.25
CA ALA A 165 -4.86 -3.32 -5.57
C ALA A 165 -4.30 -2.32 -6.60
N PRO A 166 -3.93 -2.74 -7.83
CA PRO A 166 -4.15 -4.05 -8.44
C PRO A 166 -3.11 -5.12 -8.06
N ASP A 167 -3.52 -6.38 -8.22
CA ASP A 167 -2.61 -7.53 -8.24
C ASP A 167 -1.91 -7.59 -9.61
N VAL A 168 -0.58 -7.56 -9.59
CA VAL A 168 0.29 -7.61 -10.77
C VAL A 168 1.14 -8.88 -10.80
N ASP A 169 0.81 -9.87 -9.98
CA ASP A 169 1.46 -11.18 -10.05
C ASP A 169 1.14 -11.87 -11.38
N LEU A 170 2.08 -12.63 -11.92
CA LEU A 170 1.86 -13.34 -13.18
C LEU A 170 1.18 -14.70 -12.96
N ALA A 171 0.22 -15.04 -13.81
CA ALA A 171 -0.48 -16.34 -13.80
C ALA A 171 0.37 -17.49 -14.38
N ILE A 172 1.61 -17.67 -13.91
CA ILE A 172 2.62 -18.53 -14.54
C ILE A 172 2.67 -19.96 -13.99
N ASN A 173 2.06 -20.21 -12.84
CA ASN A 173 1.96 -21.55 -12.27
C ASN A 173 0.49 -21.94 -12.04
N LYS A 174 -0.02 -22.91 -12.82
CA LYS A 174 -1.42 -23.37 -12.74
C LYS A 174 -1.78 -24.02 -11.39
N ARG A 175 -0.78 -24.50 -10.65
CA ARG A 175 -0.93 -25.09 -9.31
C ARG A 175 -0.94 -24.03 -8.21
N ASN A 176 -0.74 -22.75 -8.53
CA ASN A 176 -0.81 -21.67 -7.57
C ASN A 176 -2.27 -21.46 -7.10
N HIS A 177 -2.53 -21.75 -5.82
CA HIS A 177 -3.87 -21.67 -5.25
C HIS A 177 -4.33 -20.24 -4.92
N VAL A 178 -3.41 -19.29 -4.73
CA VAL A 178 -3.73 -17.96 -4.18
C VAL A 178 -3.86 -16.87 -5.24
N ILE A 179 -3.16 -16.97 -6.38
CA ILE A 179 -3.19 -16.05 -7.53
C ILE A 179 -3.93 -16.69 -8.70
N TYR A 180 -3.43 -17.82 -9.23
CA TYR A 180 -3.93 -18.41 -10.47
C TYR A 180 -5.36 -18.97 -10.31
N GLN A 181 -5.57 -19.87 -9.34
CA GLN A 181 -6.86 -20.56 -9.20
C GLN A 181 -7.99 -19.63 -8.75
N LEU A 182 -7.68 -18.62 -7.93
CA LEU A 182 -8.64 -17.57 -7.56
C LEU A 182 -8.92 -16.57 -8.69
N GLY A 183 -8.06 -16.54 -9.71
CA GLY A 183 -8.20 -15.65 -10.87
C GLY A 183 -7.87 -14.19 -10.55
N ARG A 184 -6.89 -13.96 -9.67
CA ARG A 184 -6.48 -12.62 -9.22
C ARG A 184 -5.48 -11.94 -10.16
N SER A 185 -4.79 -12.71 -11.00
CA SER A 185 -3.89 -12.19 -12.02
C SER A 185 -4.60 -11.93 -13.35
N PHE A 186 -4.13 -10.93 -14.09
CA PHE A 186 -4.56 -10.64 -15.46
C PHE A 186 -3.97 -11.61 -16.49
N GLY A 187 -2.90 -12.35 -16.21
CA GLY A 187 -2.31 -13.25 -17.19
C GLY A 187 -0.86 -13.62 -16.90
N ALA A 188 -0.28 -14.44 -17.78
CA ALA A 188 1.11 -14.87 -17.67
C ALA A 188 2.10 -13.92 -18.38
N ASP A 189 1.60 -13.07 -19.29
CA ASP A 189 2.38 -12.07 -20.02
C ASP A 189 2.46 -10.75 -19.24
N PRO A 190 3.67 -10.27 -18.88
CA PRO A 190 3.85 -8.97 -18.23
C PRO A 190 3.19 -7.80 -18.96
N LYS A 191 3.21 -7.76 -20.29
CA LYS A 191 2.62 -6.63 -21.05
C LYS A 191 1.11 -6.55 -20.85
N GLN A 192 0.44 -7.70 -20.91
CA GLN A 192 -0.99 -7.80 -20.62
C GLN A 192 -1.31 -7.38 -19.18
N VAL A 193 -0.51 -7.83 -18.21
CA VAL A 193 -0.69 -7.46 -16.79
C VAL A 193 -0.56 -5.95 -16.60
N VAL A 194 0.47 -5.34 -17.20
CA VAL A 194 0.69 -3.88 -17.15
C VAL A 194 -0.47 -3.12 -17.78
N HIS A 195 -0.95 -3.53 -18.96
CA HIS A 195 -2.07 -2.88 -19.65
C HIS A 195 -3.32 -2.77 -18.75
N TYR A 196 -3.78 -3.88 -18.19
CA TYR A 196 -4.98 -3.87 -17.34
C TYR A 196 -4.75 -3.27 -15.96
N ALA A 197 -3.55 -3.41 -15.38
CA ALA A 197 -3.17 -2.72 -14.16
C ALA A 197 -3.17 -1.20 -14.33
N SER A 198 -2.68 -0.67 -15.46
CA SER A 198 -2.73 0.75 -15.77
C SER A 198 -4.18 1.25 -15.92
N ILE A 199 -5.06 0.48 -16.57
CA ILE A 199 -6.50 0.83 -16.65
C ILE A 199 -7.12 0.88 -15.24
N PHE A 200 -6.79 -0.10 -14.38
CA PHE A 200 -7.25 -0.12 -12.99
C PHE A 200 -6.78 1.12 -12.23
N MET A 201 -5.48 1.40 -12.25
CA MET A 201 -4.86 2.51 -11.52
C MET A 201 -5.46 3.84 -11.96
N ASN A 202 -5.51 4.10 -13.27
CA ASN A 202 -6.09 5.33 -13.80
C ASN A 202 -7.55 5.52 -13.36
N ALA A 203 -8.34 4.43 -13.34
CA ALA A 203 -9.72 4.50 -12.87
C ALA A 203 -9.83 4.77 -11.37
N MET A 204 -8.94 4.23 -10.53
CA MET A 204 -8.91 4.55 -9.10
C MET A 204 -8.51 6.02 -8.88
N HIS A 205 -7.43 6.47 -9.53
CA HIS A 205 -6.93 7.85 -9.43
C HIS A 205 -7.96 8.88 -9.87
N ASN A 206 -8.66 8.64 -10.99
CA ASN A 206 -9.73 9.51 -11.48
C ASN A 206 -10.91 9.63 -10.51
N ASN A 207 -11.01 8.76 -9.51
CA ASN A 207 -12.03 8.79 -8.48
C ASN A 207 -11.46 9.11 -7.07
N GLY A 208 -10.22 9.60 -6.98
CA GLY A 208 -9.58 9.98 -5.72
C GLY A 208 -9.18 8.81 -4.83
N VAL A 209 -8.93 7.63 -5.42
CA VAL A 209 -8.53 6.42 -4.68
C VAL A 209 -7.08 6.07 -5.01
N LEU A 210 -6.24 5.97 -4.00
CA LEU A 210 -4.85 5.53 -4.10
C LEU A 210 -4.77 4.02 -4.34
N THR A 211 -3.67 3.55 -4.94
CA THR A 211 -3.47 2.13 -5.32
C THR A 211 -2.20 1.53 -4.74
N SER A 212 -2.14 0.21 -4.64
CA SER A 212 -0.92 -0.50 -4.24
C SER A 212 -0.68 -1.72 -5.12
N LEU A 213 0.43 -1.71 -5.85
CA LEU A 213 0.83 -2.87 -6.65
C LEU A 213 1.20 -4.03 -5.72
N LYS A 214 0.74 -5.24 -6.03
CA LYS A 214 1.05 -6.41 -5.19
C LYS A 214 1.16 -7.72 -5.97
N HIS A 215 1.91 -8.73 -5.49
CA HIS A 215 2.70 -8.72 -4.26
C HIS A 215 4.19 -8.83 -4.61
N PHE A 216 4.98 -7.79 -4.35
CA PHE A 216 6.38 -7.73 -4.76
C PHE A 216 7.21 -8.77 -3.96
N PRO A 217 8.16 -9.52 -4.56
CA PRO A 217 8.70 -9.44 -5.93
C PRO A 217 8.02 -10.41 -6.94
N GLY A 218 6.77 -10.77 -6.70
CA GLY A 218 6.03 -11.78 -7.47
C GLY A 218 5.63 -12.98 -6.61
N HIS A 219 4.34 -13.25 -6.54
CA HIS A 219 3.74 -14.39 -5.83
C HIS A 219 3.19 -15.46 -6.79
N GLY A 220 3.18 -15.18 -8.10
CA GLY A 220 2.48 -15.94 -9.13
C GLY A 220 3.03 -17.35 -9.38
N SER A 221 4.29 -17.59 -9.04
CA SER A 221 4.95 -18.89 -9.12
C SER A 221 4.70 -19.81 -7.91
N SER A 222 4.17 -19.29 -6.79
CA SER A 222 4.12 -20.07 -5.54
C SER A 222 3.21 -21.28 -5.59
N LEU A 223 3.48 -22.27 -4.73
CA LEU A 223 2.58 -23.41 -4.48
C LEU A 223 1.90 -23.31 -3.11
N GLY A 224 2.54 -22.65 -2.15
CA GLY A 224 2.02 -22.43 -0.82
C GLY A 224 1.20 -21.15 -0.68
N ASP A 225 0.51 -21.05 0.45
CA ASP A 225 -0.29 -19.91 0.88
C ASP A 225 0.37 -19.23 2.09
N THR A 226 0.80 -17.98 1.90
CA THR A 226 1.49 -17.17 2.92
C THR A 226 0.60 -16.85 4.12
N HIS A 227 -0.73 -16.92 3.98
CA HIS A 227 -1.66 -16.82 5.11
C HIS A 227 -1.46 -17.99 6.08
N LYS A 228 -1.16 -19.18 5.55
CA LYS A 228 -1.08 -20.43 6.32
C LYS A 228 0.31 -20.70 6.87
N GLY A 229 1.35 -20.33 6.16
CA GLY A 229 2.71 -20.66 6.56
C GLY A 229 3.77 -20.17 5.59
N PHE A 230 5.01 -20.60 5.83
CA PHE A 230 6.16 -20.23 5.02
C PHE A 230 6.04 -20.74 3.59
N VAL A 231 6.37 -19.88 2.62
CA VAL A 231 6.29 -20.19 1.19
C VAL A 231 7.64 -19.96 0.55
N ASP A 232 8.30 -21.04 0.15
CA ASP A 232 9.56 -21.00 -0.60
C ASP A 232 9.27 -21.05 -2.09
N VAL A 233 9.70 -20.01 -2.83
CA VAL A 233 9.57 -19.90 -4.29
C VAL A 233 10.92 -20.01 -5.00
N THR A 234 12.00 -20.36 -4.33
CA THR A 234 13.38 -20.33 -4.88
C THR A 234 13.53 -20.99 -6.26
N ASN A 235 12.93 -22.17 -6.42
CA ASN A 235 13.06 -22.97 -7.64
C ASN A 235 11.90 -22.74 -8.62
N LEU A 236 10.91 -21.93 -8.24
CA LEU A 236 9.69 -21.69 -9.02
C LEU A 236 9.65 -20.25 -9.57
N TRP A 237 10.20 -19.31 -8.81
CA TRP A 237 10.21 -17.89 -9.11
C TRP A 237 11.04 -17.60 -10.34
N GLN A 238 10.50 -16.76 -11.21
CA GLN A 238 11.13 -16.35 -12.45
C GLN A 238 11.35 -14.85 -12.43
N ARG A 239 12.51 -14.39 -12.93
CA ARG A 239 12.84 -12.95 -12.99
C ARG A 239 11.78 -12.12 -13.71
N LYS A 240 11.06 -12.73 -14.66
CA LYS A 240 9.95 -12.10 -15.39
C LYS A 240 8.81 -11.62 -14.48
N GLU A 241 8.65 -12.17 -13.28
CA GLU A 241 7.66 -11.70 -12.28
C GLU A 241 7.93 -10.27 -11.81
N LEU A 242 9.14 -9.74 -12.02
CA LEU A 242 9.47 -8.35 -11.76
C LEU A 242 9.08 -7.38 -12.88
N GLU A 243 8.84 -7.89 -14.10
CA GLU A 243 8.64 -7.04 -15.27
C GLU A 243 7.42 -6.10 -15.15
N PRO A 244 6.27 -6.51 -14.57
CA PRO A 244 5.16 -5.59 -14.36
C PRO A 244 5.56 -4.37 -13.52
N TYR A 245 6.32 -4.58 -12.43
CA TYR A 245 6.81 -3.50 -11.58
C TYR A 245 7.78 -2.59 -12.33
N ARG A 246 8.72 -3.16 -13.09
CA ARG A 246 9.70 -2.40 -13.87
C ARG A 246 9.01 -1.53 -14.92
N MET A 247 8.02 -2.06 -15.63
CA MET A 247 7.28 -1.34 -16.67
C MET A 247 6.39 -0.24 -16.07
N LEU A 248 5.69 -0.51 -14.97
CA LEU A 248 4.83 0.49 -14.31
C LEU A 248 5.64 1.57 -13.57
N ALA A 249 6.87 1.28 -13.13
CA ALA A 249 7.72 2.29 -12.53
C ALA A 249 8.07 3.43 -13.51
N GLN A 250 8.06 3.15 -14.81
CA GLN A 250 8.36 4.14 -15.85
C GLN A 250 7.25 5.19 -16.01
N SER A 251 6.02 4.91 -15.58
CA SER A 251 4.90 5.85 -15.72
C SER A 251 4.78 6.84 -14.57
N ASN A 252 5.57 6.72 -13.49
CA ASN A 252 5.47 7.54 -12.28
C ASN A 252 4.06 7.58 -11.64
N THR A 253 3.21 6.59 -11.93
CA THR A 253 1.81 6.52 -11.43
C THR A 253 1.66 5.62 -10.20
N ILE A 254 2.71 4.93 -9.76
CA ILE A 254 2.65 4.02 -8.61
C ILE A 254 2.58 4.84 -7.31
N ASP A 255 1.49 4.70 -6.55
CA ASP A 255 1.39 5.32 -5.23
C ASP A 255 2.18 4.55 -4.17
N SER A 256 2.03 3.22 -4.18
CA SER A 256 2.73 2.32 -3.28
C SER A 256 2.94 0.92 -3.87
N VAL A 257 3.84 0.17 -3.24
CA VAL A 257 4.09 -1.26 -3.55
C VAL A 257 3.95 -2.07 -2.27
N MET A 258 3.12 -3.13 -2.31
CA MET A 258 3.00 -4.09 -1.24
C MET A 258 3.99 -5.25 -1.41
N VAL A 259 4.76 -5.56 -0.36
CA VAL A 259 5.77 -6.63 -0.36
C VAL A 259 5.19 -7.91 0.24
N ALA A 260 5.37 -9.02 -0.47
CA ALA A 260 4.87 -10.35 -0.09
C ALA A 260 5.81 -11.09 0.87
N HIS A 261 5.24 -12.00 1.65
CA HIS A 261 6.00 -12.85 2.59
C HIS A 261 6.65 -14.08 1.94
N VAL A 262 6.96 -14.05 0.66
CA VAL A 262 7.59 -15.16 -0.07
C VAL A 262 9.09 -15.23 0.23
N PHE A 263 9.62 -16.43 0.40
CA PHE A 263 11.06 -16.67 0.57
C PHE A 263 11.68 -17.13 -0.76
N ASN A 264 12.86 -16.59 -1.07
CA ASN A 264 13.64 -17.00 -2.22
C ASN A 264 15.13 -16.89 -1.89
N LYS A 265 15.83 -18.02 -1.71
CA LYS A 265 17.24 -18.02 -1.31
C LYS A 265 18.19 -17.38 -2.34
N LYS A 266 17.73 -17.20 -3.59
CA LYS A 266 18.50 -16.50 -4.64
C LYS A 266 18.43 -14.99 -4.51
N LEU A 267 17.38 -14.46 -3.85
CA LEU A 267 17.25 -13.02 -3.57
C LEU A 267 17.78 -12.69 -2.17
N ASP A 268 17.37 -13.47 -1.17
CA ASP A 268 17.89 -13.42 0.19
C ASP A 268 17.81 -14.82 0.82
N ASN A 269 18.96 -15.36 1.22
CA ASN A 269 19.06 -16.69 1.79
C ASN A 269 18.65 -16.78 3.27
N ARG A 270 18.23 -15.68 3.89
CA ARG A 270 17.83 -15.63 5.30
C ARG A 270 16.36 -15.27 5.51
N TYR A 271 15.85 -14.30 4.76
CA TYR A 271 14.57 -13.67 5.07
C TYR A 271 13.58 -13.72 3.91
N PRO A 272 12.26 -13.83 4.19
CA PRO A 272 11.24 -13.56 3.18
C PRO A 272 11.36 -12.11 2.69
N ALA A 273 10.83 -11.83 1.50
CA ALA A 273 10.99 -10.54 0.83
C ALA A 273 10.61 -9.34 1.71
N THR A 274 9.48 -9.38 2.41
CA THR A 274 9.04 -8.32 3.35
C THR A 274 10.04 -8.03 4.47
N LEU A 275 10.87 -9.00 4.88
CA LEU A 275 11.85 -8.83 5.96
C LEU A 275 13.27 -8.66 5.43
N SER A 276 13.45 -8.58 4.10
CA SER A 276 14.75 -8.57 3.45
C SER A 276 15.14 -7.17 2.99
N LYS A 277 16.21 -6.63 3.58
CA LYS A 277 16.89 -5.42 3.09
C LYS A 277 17.42 -5.58 1.66
N LYS A 278 17.83 -6.79 1.26
CA LYS A 278 18.30 -7.06 -0.10
C LYS A 278 17.17 -6.92 -1.13
N VAL A 279 15.96 -7.33 -0.76
CA VAL A 279 14.79 -7.23 -1.64
C VAL A 279 14.17 -5.84 -1.61
N VAL A 280 13.85 -5.29 -0.44
CA VAL A 280 13.17 -3.99 -0.34
C VAL A 280 14.10 -2.83 -0.70
N LYS A 281 15.16 -2.59 0.08
CA LYS A 281 16.14 -1.53 -0.24
C LYS A 281 16.96 -1.85 -1.49
N GLY A 282 17.50 -3.06 -1.60
CA GLY A 282 18.38 -3.43 -2.72
C GLY A 282 17.65 -3.50 -4.06
N LEU A 283 16.65 -4.37 -4.19
CA LEU A 283 15.99 -4.59 -5.47
C LEU A 283 14.94 -3.51 -5.78
N LEU A 284 13.99 -3.26 -4.87
CA LEU A 284 12.88 -2.33 -5.17
C LEU A 284 13.32 -0.87 -5.17
N ARG A 285 14.00 -0.40 -4.11
CA ARG A 285 14.39 1.02 -4.04
C ARG A 285 15.59 1.34 -4.92
N ASN A 286 16.69 0.60 -4.80
CA ASN A 286 17.94 0.95 -5.49
C ASN A 286 17.91 0.51 -6.96
N ASN A 287 17.64 -0.76 -7.26
CA ASN A 287 17.71 -1.23 -8.65
C ASN A 287 16.54 -0.73 -9.50
N PHE A 288 15.34 -0.66 -8.93
CA PHE A 288 14.14 -0.22 -9.67
C PHE A 288 13.86 1.27 -9.52
N GLY A 289 14.58 1.98 -8.64
CA GLY A 289 14.41 3.41 -8.42
C GLY A 289 13.10 3.79 -7.74
N PHE A 290 12.41 2.85 -7.07
CA PHE A 290 11.12 3.13 -6.47
C PHE A 290 11.24 3.96 -5.18
N ASN A 291 10.82 5.23 -5.27
CA ASN A 291 10.88 6.20 -4.18
C ASN A 291 9.56 6.41 -3.46
N GLY A 292 8.48 5.75 -3.90
CA GLY A 292 7.17 5.80 -3.25
C GLY A 292 7.10 4.99 -1.96
N VAL A 293 5.88 4.86 -1.44
CA VAL A 293 5.60 4.13 -0.20
C VAL A 293 5.73 2.62 -0.43
N VAL A 294 6.52 1.97 0.41
CA VAL A 294 6.55 0.51 0.51
C VAL A 294 5.70 0.09 1.71
N ILE A 295 4.71 -0.76 1.47
CA ILE A 295 3.83 -1.31 2.51
C ILE A 295 4.06 -2.81 2.63
N THR A 296 4.04 -3.34 3.84
CA THR A 296 4.09 -4.80 4.03
C THR A 296 2.74 -5.43 3.70
N ASP A 297 2.72 -6.68 3.23
CA ASP A 297 1.53 -7.53 3.43
C ASP A 297 1.31 -7.76 4.95
N ASP A 298 0.16 -8.30 5.37
CA ASP A 298 -0.21 -8.37 6.79
C ASP A 298 0.85 -9.16 7.60
N LEU A 299 1.58 -8.48 8.48
CA LEU A 299 2.69 -9.06 9.25
C LEU A 299 2.21 -10.09 10.29
N GLN A 300 0.90 -10.22 10.47
CA GLN A 300 0.29 -11.27 11.29
C GLN A 300 0.08 -12.57 10.52
N MET A 301 0.35 -12.65 9.21
CA MET A 301 0.19 -13.87 8.41
C MET A 301 1.13 -15.00 8.82
N GLY A 302 0.71 -16.24 8.54
CA GLY A 302 1.41 -17.48 8.91
C GLY A 302 2.87 -17.56 8.46
N ALA A 303 3.21 -16.99 7.31
CA ALA A 303 4.58 -16.93 6.80
C ALA A 303 5.54 -16.17 7.73
N ILE A 304 5.01 -15.21 8.50
CA ILE A 304 5.77 -14.36 9.42
C ILE A 304 5.54 -14.79 10.87
N ASN A 305 4.28 -14.78 11.34
CA ASN A 305 3.96 -14.90 12.75
C ASN A 305 4.35 -16.25 13.38
N LYS A 306 4.50 -17.32 12.59
CA LYS A 306 4.91 -18.65 13.05
C LYS A 306 6.43 -18.78 13.22
N ARG A 307 7.21 -17.87 12.65
CA ARG A 307 8.68 -17.95 12.58
C ARG A 307 9.38 -16.77 13.25
N TYR A 308 8.73 -15.62 13.30
CA TYR A 308 9.31 -14.39 13.82
C TYR A 308 8.44 -13.83 14.94
N GLY A 309 9.04 -13.61 16.11
CA GLY A 309 8.41 -12.87 17.20
C GLY A 309 8.27 -11.39 16.85
N LEU A 310 7.28 -10.71 17.44
CA LEU A 310 6.90 -9.33 17.12
C LEU A 310 8.09 -8.36 17.06
N ARG A 311 9.01 -8.43 18.03
CA ARG A 311 10.21 -7.58 18.07
C ARG A 311 11.07 -7.76 16.82
N ASN A 312 11.34 -9.01 16.44
CA ASN A 312 12.16 -9.31 15.26
C ASN A 312 11.43 -8.94 13.97
N THR A 313 10.13 -9.18 13.88
CA THR A 313 9.32 -8.75 12.73
C THR A 313 9.41 -7.25 12.49
N LEU A 314 9.17 -6.44 13.53
CA LEU A 314 9.25 -4.97 13.44
C LEU A 314 10.68 -4.50 13.12
N LYS A 315 11.69 -5.09 13.77
CA LYS A 315 13.11 -4.77 13.50
C LYS A 315 13.47 -5.02 12.04
N LEU A 316 13.11 -6.19 11.53
CA LEU A 316 13.51 -6.62 10.18
C LEU A 316 12.77 -5.83 9.10
N ALA A 317 11.45 -5.60 9.23
CA ALA A 317 10.68 -4.82 8.26
C ALA A 317 11.17 -3.35 8.16
N ILE A 318 11.37 -2.68 9.31
CA ILE A 318 11.88 -1.29 9.32
C ILE A 318 13.29 -1.24 8.69
N ASN A 319 14.18 -2.17 9.06
CA ASN A 319 15.52 -2.21 8.49
C ASN A 319 15.53 -2.61 7.01
N ALA A 320 14.57 -3.42 6.56
CA ALA A 320 14.37 -3.78 5.17
C ALA A 320 14.04 -2.54 4.33
N GLY A 321 13.29 -1.60 4.91
CA GLY A 321 12.95 -0.31 4.34
C GLY A 321 11.47 -0.15 4.02
N ASP A 322 10.59 -0.89 4.69
CA ASP A 322 9.14 -0.70 4.63
C ASP A 322 8.74 0.61 5.32
N ASP A 323 7.85 1.38 4.68
CA ASP A 323 7.35 2.64 5.22
C ASP A 323 6.05 2.49 6.00
N ILE A 324 5.18 1.56 5.58
CA ILE A 324 3.94 1.21 6.27
C ILE A 324 3.97 -0.26 6.68
N LEU A 325 3.84 -0.51 7.98
CA LEU A 325 3.74 -1.83 8.58
C LEU A 325 2.26 -2.16 8.80
N LEU A 326 1.76 -3.14 8.04
CA LEU A 326 0.37 -3.58 8.09
C LEU A 326 0.15 -4.65 9.16
N PHE A 327 -0.76 -4.36 10.09
CA PHE A 327 -1.29 -5.30 11.07
C PHE A 327 -2.82 -5.37 10.94
N GLY A 328 -3.32 -6.32 10.15
CA GLY A 328 -4.72 -6.38 9.76
C GLY A 328 -5.69 -6.75 10.89
N ASN A 329 -5.18 -7.31 12.00
CA ASN A 329 -5.95 -7.82 13.13
C ASN A 329 -7.18 -8.63 12.68
N GLN A 330 -6.98 -9.47 11.66
CA GLN A 330 -8.05 -10.17 10.94
C GLN A 330 -7.95 -11.70 11.02
N LEU A 331 -6.84 -12.25 11.49
CA LEU A 331 -6.62 -13.69 11.40
C LEU A 331 -7.16 -14.44 12.61
N SER A 332 -6.99 -13.91 13.83
CA SER A 332 -7.59 -14.47 15.05
C SER A 332 -7.52 -13.46 16.21
N VAL A 333 -8.39 -13.59 17.21
CA VAL A 333 -8.33 -12.77 18.45
C VAL A 333 -6.97 -12.90 19.13
N LYS A 334 -6.45 -14.13 19.24
CA LYS A 334 -5.17 -14.42 19.92
C LYS A 334 -3.97 -13.76 19.25
N SER A 335 -4.08 -13.50 17.94
CA SER A 335 -3.03 -12.82 17.18
C SER A 335 -3.16 -11.30 17.17
N MET A 336 -4.26 -10.73 17.68
CA MET A 336 -4.47 -9.28 17.65
C MET A 336 -3.41 -8.55 18.47
N VAL A 337 -2.77 -7.56 17.84
CA VAL A 337 -1.74 -6.75 18.48
C VAL A 337 -2.29 -5.34 18.72
N LYS A 338 -2.17 -4.86 19.96
CA LYS A 338 -2.56 -3.48 20.32
C LYS A 338 -1.55 -2.50 19.72
N THR A 339 -2.03 -1.37 19.20
CA THR A 339 -1.18 -0.29 18.68
C THR A 339 -0.14 0.19 19.69
N LYS A 340 -0.52 0.32 20.97
CA LYS A 340 0.42 0.66 22.06
C LYS A 340 1.59 -0.32 22.15
N THR A 341 1.36 -1.61 21.94
CA THR A 341 2.40 -2.64 21.97
C THR A 341 3.37 -2.49 20.79
N LEU A 342 2.85 -2.21 19.58
CA LEU A 342 3.67 -1.92 18.40
C LEU A 342 4.59 -0.71 18.66
N VAL A 343 4.00 0.41 19.08
CA VAL A 343 4.73 1.66 19.37
C VAL A 343 5.80 1.45 20.43
N ASN A 344 5.46 0.83 21.56
CA ASN A 344 6.41 0.57 22.64
C ASN A 344 7.56 -0.35 22.20
N THR A 345 7.28 -1.33 21.34
CA THR A 345 8.30 -2.24 20.81
C THR A 345 9.28 -1.48 19.89
N ILE A 346 8.77 -0.64 18.99
CA ILE A 346 9.60 0.19 18.10
C ILE A 346 10.44 1.19 18.91
N LYS A 347 9.87 1.83 19.94
CA LYS A 347 10.64 2.68 20.86
C LYS A 347 11.76 1.91 21.54
N SER A 348 11.52 0.66 21.94
CA SER A 348 12.56 -0.17 22.52
C SER A 348 13.64 -0.57 21.51
N LEU A 349 13.30 -0.79 20.24
CA LEU A 349 14.27 -1.04 19.17
C LEU A 349 15.16 0.18 18.94
N LEU A 350 14.59 1.39 18.95
CA LEU A 350 15.35 2.65 18.84
C LEU A 350 16.30 2.86 20.01
N ARG A 351 15.82 2.69 21.25
CA ARG A 351 16.68 2.82 22.46
C ARG A 351 17.87 1.86 22.42
N ASN A 352 17.64 0.66 21.89
CA ASN A 352 18.69 -0.36 21.77
C ASN A 352 19.51 -0.24 20.47
N LYS A 353 19.31 0.81 19.68
CA LYS A 353 20.00 1.05 18.39
C LYS A 353 19.86 -0.10 17.37
N GLU A 354 18.80 -0.90 17.48
CA GLU A 354 18.51 -2.00 16.56
C GLU A 354 17.82 -1.53 15.26
N ILE A 355 17.28 -0.31 15.27
CA ILE A 355 16.75 0.43 14.12
C ILE A 355 17.17 1.91 14.27
N LYS A 356 17.15 2.68 13.18
CA LYS A 356 17.55 4.10 13.19
C LYS A 356 16.32 5.01 13.14
N LEU A 357 16.37 6.11 13.88
CA LEU A 357 15.32 7.15 13.81
C LEU A 357 15.22 7.76 12.40
N SER A 358 16.35 7.93 11.73
CA SER A 358 16.40 8.47 10.36
C SER A 358 15.66 7.59 9.34
N ASP A 359 15.62 6.27 9.55
CA ASP A 359 14.84 5.37 8.68
C ASP A 359 13.33 5.64 8.85
N ILE A 360 12.87 5.83 10.10
CA ILE A 360 11.48 6.18 10.43
C ILE A 360 11.11 7.54 9.84
N GLU A 361 11.98 8.54 9.98
CA GLU A 361 11.73 9.89 9.47
C GLU A 361 11.67 9.91 7.93
N ALA A 362 12.55 9.18 7.26
CA ALA A 362 12.49 9.02 5.81
C ALA A 362 11.19 8.34 5.36
N SER A 363 10.71 7.34 6.10
CA SER A 363 9.41 6.72 5.86
C SER A 363 8.25 7.68 6.10
N ASN A 364 8.30 8.50 7.16
CA ASN A 364 7.28 9.51 7.42
C ASN A 364 7.14 10.50 6.27
N VAL A 365 8.26 10.98 5.70
CA VAL A 365 8.22 11.87 4.52
C VAL A 365 7.48 11.22 3.35
N ARG A 366 7.77 9.94 3.05
CA ARG A 366 7.07 9.22 1.96
C ARG A 366 5.59 9.04 2.25
N VAL A 367 5.22 8.72 3.49
CA VAL A 367 3.82 8.55 3.89
C VAL A 367 3.07 9.87 3.81
N GLU A 368 3.67 10.98 4.23
CA GLU A 368 3.05 12.31 4.08
C GLU A 368 2.90 12.71 2.60
N ASN A 369 3.91 12.42 1.76
CA ASN A 369 3.80 12.64 0.31
C ASN A 369 2.68 11.80 -0.32
N LEU A 370 2.47 10.56 0.16
CA LEU A 370 1.34 9.74 -0.27
C LEU A 370 0.01 10.35 0.17
N LYS A 371 -0.12 10.75 1.44
CA LYS A 371 -1.34 11.39 1.99
C LYS A 371 -1.62 12.75 1.34
N ALA A 372 -0.61 13.46 0.84
CA ALA A 372 -0.76 14.72 0.14
C ALA A 372 -1.51 14.59 -1.21
N LYS A 373 -1.63 13.37 -1.76
CA LYS A 373 -2.41 13.08 -2.96
C LYS A 373 -3.93 12.95 -2.71
N LEU A 374 -4.37 12.96 -1.45
CA LEU A 374 -5.77 12.84 -1.03
C LEU A 374 -6.54 14.17 -1.04
#